data_AF-A0A6C0GD40-F1
#
_entry.id   AF-A0A6C0GD40-F1
#
_cell.length_a   1.000
_cell.length_b   1.000
_cell.length_c   1.000
_cell.angle_alpha   90.00
_cell.angle_beta   90.00
_cell.angle_gamma   90.00
#
_symmetry.space_group_name_H-M   'P 1'
#
loop_
_entity.id
_entity.type
_entity.pdbx_description
1 polymer ?
#
loop_
_entity_poly.entity_id
_entity_poly.type
_entity_poly.pdbx_seq_one_letter_code
_entity_poly.pdbx_strand_id
1 'polypeptide(L)' 'MKELTTAEEEIMQVLWELNTAFVKDIITRLPEPKPAYNI' A
#
# COMPACT_ATOMS: atom_id res chain seq x y z
N MET A 1 -18.93 6.14 -5.70
CA MET A 1 -17.46 6.01 -5.64
C MET A 1 -17.16 4.73 -4.90
N LYS A 2 -16.14 3.95 -5.31
CA LYS A 2 -15.68 2.82 -4.49
C LYS A 2 -14.77 3.38 -3.40
N GLU A 3 -15.02 3.00 -2.16
CA GLU A 3 -14.14 3.31 -1.04
C GLU A 3 -12.92 2.39 -1.12
N LEU A 4 -11.75 2.95 -0.83
CA LEU A 4 -10.54 2.17 -0.67
C LEU A 4 -10.65 1.43 0.67
N THR A 5 -10.23 0.18 0.68
CA THR A 5 -9.95 -0.52 1.93
C THR A 5 -8.76 0.14 2.63
N THR A 6 -8.62 -0.05 3.94
CA THR A 6 -7.49 0.48 4.72
C THR A 6 -6.14 0.12 4.10
N ALA A 7 -6.00 -1.11 3.58
CA ALA A 7 -4.78 -1.56 2.90
C ALA A 7 -4.53 -0.80 1.58
N GLU A 8 -5.57 -0.54 0.80
CA GLU A 8 -5.45 0.24 -0.43
C GLU A 8 -5.11 1.71 -0.14
N GLU A 9 -5.65 2.29 0.93
CA GLU A 9 -5.28 3.65 1.37
C GLU A 9 -3.80 3.73 1.77
N GLU A 10 -3.30 2.77 2.54
CA GLU A 10 -1.88 2.69 2.93
C GLU A 10 -0.96 2.59 1.71
N ILE A 11 -1.31 1.76 0.73
CA ILE A 11 -0.58 1.63 -0.53
C ILE A 11 -0.55 2.97 -1.27
N MET A 12 -1.68 3.69 -1.32
CA MET A 12 -1.79 4.97 -2.00
C MET A 12 -0.98 6.07 -1.29
N GLN A 13 -0.94 6.08 0.05
CA GLN A 13 -0.08 7.01 0.82
C GLN A 13 1.40 6.77 0.49
N VAL A 14 1.86 5.52 0.51
CA VAL A 14 3.25 5.16 0.21
C VAL A 14 3.61 5.49 -1.24
N LEU A 15 2.70 5.22 -2.19
CA LEU A 15 2.91 5.56 -3.59
C LEU A 15 2.97 7.07 -3.81
N TRP A 16 2.14 7.84 -3.11
CA TRP A 16 2.14 9.29 -3.16
C TRP A 16 3.47 9.89 -2.70
N GLU A 17 4.03 9.37 -1.61
CA GLU A 17 5.36 9.78 -1.12
C GLU A 17 6.50 9.40 -2.08
N LEU A 18 6.36 8.26 -2.75
CA LEU A 18 7.38 7.73 -3.66
C LEU A 18 7.33 8.36 -5.07
N ASN A 19 6.20 8.96 -5.45
CA ASN A 19 5.85 9.48 -6.78
C ASN A 19 5.85 8.41 -7.90
N THR A 20 6.84 7.53 -7.94
CA THR A 20 6.90 6.35 -8.80
C THR A 20 7.73 5.27 -8.11
N ALA A 21 7.17 4.07 -7.98
CA ALA A 21 7.82 2.96 -7.29
C ALA A 21 7.44 1.60 -7.88
N PHE A 22 8.30 0.60 -7.67
CA PHE A 22 7.91 -0.78 -7.90
C PHE A 22 7.08 -1.30 -6.73
N VAL A 23 6.23 -2.30 -7.01
CA VAL A 23 5.40 -2.96 -5.98
C VAL A 23 6.24 -3.47 -4.80
N LYS A 24 7.43 -4.00 -5.07
CA LYS A 24 8.37 -4.45 -4.03
C LYS A 24 8.79 -3.31 -3.07
N ASP A 25 8.98 -2.10 -3.60
CA ASP A 25 9.45 -0.95 -2.82
C ASP A 25 8.32 -0.44 -1.89
N ILE A 26 7.08 -0.50 -2.38
CA ILE A 26 5.88 -0.21 -1.59
C ILE A 26 5.74 -1.23 -0.45
N ILE A 27 5.86 -2.54 -0.75
CA ILE A 27 5.76 -3.62 0.25
C ILE A 27 6.82 -3.49 1.35
N THR A 28 8.02 -3.00 1.03
CA THR A 28 9.10 -2.77 2.02
C THR A 28 8.80 -1.59 2.95
N ARG A 29 7.94 -0.65 2.55
CA ARG A 29 7.55 0.52 3.34
C ARG A 29 6.23 0.37 4.10
N LEU A 30 5.45 -0.68 3.83
CA LEU A 30 4.23 -0.94 4.60
C LEU A 30 4.57 -1.36 6.04
N PRO A 31 3.82 -0.88 7.04
CA PRO A 31 4.02 -1.25 8.44
C PRO A 31 3.77 -2.75 8.67
N GLU A 32 4.50 -3.36 9.61
CA GLU A 32 4.22 -4.74 10.05
C GLU A 32 3.14 -4.74 11.15
N PRO A 33 2.21 -5.73 11.15
CA PRO A 33 2.11 -6.86 10.22
C PRO A 33 1.54 -6.43 8.87
N LYS A 34 2.13 -6.96 7.79
CA LYS A 34 1.65 -6.68 6.42
C LYS A 34 0.15 -6.96 6.33
N PRO A 35 -0.63 -6.07 5.69
CA PRO A 35 -2.07 -6.28 5.53
C PRO A 35 -2.31 -7.68 4.94
N ALA A 36 -3.27 -8.40 5.52
CA ALA A 36 -3.58 -9.76 5.11
C ALA A 36 -3.83 -9.78 3.60
N TYR A 37 -3.00 -10.54 2.88
CA TYR A 37 -3.20 -10.76 1.47
C TYR A 37 -4.48 -11.61 1.33
N ASN A 38 -5.59 -10.98 0.94
CA ASN A 38 -6.79 -11.74 0.61
C ASN A 38 -6.48 -12.62 -0.61
N ILE A 39 -6.53 -13.94 -0.39
CA ILE A 39 -6.54 -14.99 -1.43
C ILE A 39 -7.85 -14.92 -2.19
#